data_AF-A0ABD5ZSD2-F1
#
_entry.id   AF-A0ABD5ZSD2-F1
#
_cell.length_a   1.000
_cell.length_b   1.000
_cell.length_c   1.000
_cell.angle_alpha   90.00
_cell.angle_beta   90.00
_cell.angle_gamma   90.00
#
_symmetry.space_group_name_H-M   'P 1'
#
loop_
_entity.id
_entity.type
_entity.pdbx_description
1 polymer ?
#
loop_
_entity_poly.entity_id
_entity_poly.type
_entity_poly.pdbx_seq_one_letter_code
_entity_poly.pdbx_strand_id
1 'polypeptide(L)' 'MRRATFRTEHDDAALVAAAVAPDNTPEVETTVEGSTVVTTIERETTGGLRATADDYVSNLAVAQRITEHDIHNNE' A
#
# COMPACT_ATOMS: atom_id res chain seq x y z
N MET A 1 -11.22 15.29 -9.92
CA MET A 1 -11.04 14.37 -8.77
C MET A 1 -11.74 13.03 -8.96
N ARG A 2 -10.96 11.95 -9.05
CA ARG A 2 -11.36 10.54 -8.95
C ARG A 2 -10.57 9.94 -7.80
N ARG A 3 -11.19 9.03 -7.05
CA ARG A 3 -10.62 8.45 -5.83
C ARG A 3 -10.76 6.93 -5.84
N ALA A 4 -9.76 6.23 -5.34
CA ALA A 4 -9.83 4.82 -4.97
C ALA A 4 -9.33 4.64 -3.53
N THR A 5 -9.89 3.68 -2.81
CA THR A 5 -9.43 3.30 -1.47
C THR A 5 -9.24 1.80 -1.41
N PHE A 6 -8.04 1.36 -1.04
CA PHE A 6 -7.67 -0.02 -0.80
C PHE A 6 -7.68 -0.27 0.70
N ARG A 7 -8.23 -1.41 1.12
CA ARG A 7 -8.19 -1.90 2.50
C ARG A 7 -7.70 -3.33 2.44
N THR A 8 -6.56 -3.60 3.07
CA THR A 8 -5.93 -4.91 3.05
C THR A 8 -5.50 -5.29 4.45
N GLU A 9 -5.84 -6.50 4.86
CA GLU A 9 -5.48 -7.06 6.16
C GLU A 9 -4.10 -7.72 6.07
N HIS A 10 -3.27 -7.49 7.07
CA HIS A 10 -1.91 -8.04 7.19
C HIS A 10 -1.64 -8.44 8.64
N ASP A 11 -0.77 -9.44 8.82
CA ASP A 11 -0.32 -9.87 10.16
C ASP A 11 0.44 -8.74 10.88
N ASP A 12 1.29 -8.01 10.14
CA ASP A 12 1.96 -6.78 10.61
C ASP A 12 1.68 -5.62 9.66
N ALA A 13 0.51 -5.00 9.81
CA ALA A 13 0.09 -3.87 9.01
C ALA A 13 1.00 -2.63 9.14
N ALA A 14 1.64 -2.44 10.30
CA ALA A 14 2.56 -1.32 10.52
C ALA A 14 3.83 -1.50 9.69
N LEU A 15 4.39 -2.71 9.68
CA LEU A 15 5.57 -3.03 8.87
C LEU A 15 5.27 -2.93 7.36
N VAL A 16 4.13 -3.45 6.91
CA VAL A 16 3.72 -3.33 5.50
C VAL A 16 3.53 -1.86 5.10
N ALA A 17 2.86 -1.06 5.92
CA ALA A 17 2.68 0.37 5.66
C ALA A 17 4.02 1.12 5.58
N ALA A 18 4.97 0.78 6.46
CA ALA A 18 6.31 1.35 6.42
C ALA A 18 7.09 0.94 5.14
N ALA A 19 6.89 -0.30 4.66
CA ALA A 19 7.54 -0.80 3.45
C ALA A 19 7.01 -0.14 2.17
N VAL A 20 5.72 0.21 2.09
CA VAL A 20 5.15 0.91 0.91
C VAL A 20 5.31 2.43 0.97
N ALA A 21 5.54 3.01 2.16
CA ALA A 21 5.65 4.46 2.35
C ALA A 21 6.67 5.18 1.45
N PRO A 22 7.85 4.62 1.11
CA PRO A 22 8.82 5.28 0.24
C PRO A 22 8.32 5.60 -1.16
N ASP A 23 7.35 4.82 -1.69
CA ASP A 23 6.79 5.02 -3.03
C ASP A 23 5.53 5.90 -3.04
N ASN A 24 5.05 6.33 -1.88
CA ASN A 24 3.90 7.21 -1.81
C ASN A 24 4.23 8.58 -2.42
N THR A 25 3.47 8.97 -3.43
CA THR A 25 3.47 10.33 -3.98
C THR A 25 2.46 11.20 -3.21
N PRO A 26 2.41 12.53 -3.42
CA PRO A 26 1.37 13.39 -2.81
C PRO A 26 -0.08 12.99 -3.14
N GLU A 27 -0.26 12.13 -4.14
CA GLU A 27 -1.57 11.62 -4.57
C GLU A 27 -1.95 10.32 -3.85
N VAL A 28 -1.04 9.77 -3.04
CA VAL A 28 -1.17 8.49 -2.35
C VAL A 28 -0.98 8.70 -0.85
N GLU A 29 -2.02 8.41 -0.08
CA GLU A 29 -2.00 8.46 1.37
C GLU A 29 -2.18 7.05 1.92
N THR A 30 -1.27 6.60 2.79
CA THR A 30 -1.35 5.28 3.44
C THR A 30 -1.39 5.45 4.95
N THR A 31 -2.37 4.83 5.60
CA THR A 31 -2.56 4.80 7.05
C THR A 31 -2.77 3.35 7.53
N VAL A 32 -2.66 3.15 8.85
CA VAL A 32 -2.90 1.85 9.49
C VAL A 32 -4.07 1.97 10.44
N GLU A 33 -5.04 1.06 10.29
CA GLU A 33 -6.21 0.89 11.14
C GLU A 33 -6.19 -0.53 11.73
N GLY A 34 -5.53 -0.71 12.88
CA GLY A 34 -5.35 -2.05 13.48
C GLY A 34 -4.48 -2.95 12.59
N SER A 35 -5.04 -4.08 12.15
CA SER A 35 -4.39 -5.01 11.19
C SER A 35 -4.64 -4.63 9.72
N THR A 36 -5.27 -3.49 9.45
CA THR A 36 -5.61 -3.06 8.09
C THR A 36 -4.70 -1.93 7.64
N VAL A 37 -4.07 -2.09 6.48
CA VAL A 37 -3.46 -0.99 5.73
C VAL A 37 -4.53 -0.36 4.85
N VAL A 38 -4.74 0.95 5.02
CA VAL A 38 -5.68 1.74 4.23
C VAL A 38 -4.90 2.69 3.36
N THR A 39 -5.03 2.54 2.04
CA THR A 39 -4.41 3.47 1.08
C THR A 39 -5.47 4.16 0.25
N THR A 40 -5.43 5.49 0.21
CA THR A 40 -6.28 6.33 -0.63
C THR A 40 -5.46 6.96 -1.74
N ILE A 41 -5.96 6.87 -2.97
CA ILE A 41 -5.35 7.49 -4.14
C ILE A 41 -6.31 8.53 -4.71
N GLU A 42 -5.81 9.74 -4.94
CA GLU A 42 -6.57 10.84 -5.54
C GLU A 42 -5.91 11.36 -6.82
N ARG A 43 -6.61 11.29 -7.94
CA ARG A 43 -6.11 11.75 -9.25
C ARG A 43 -7.17 12.50 -10.03
N GLU A 44 -6.75 13.39 -10.92
CA GLU A 44 -7.71 14.17 -11.72
C GLU A 44 -8.42 13.37 -12.80
N THR A 45 -7.72 12.42 -13.41
CA THR A 45 -8.23 11.62 -14.52
C THR A 45 -8.39 10.16 -14.11
N THR A 46 -9.35 9.46 -14.72
CA THR A 46 -9.52 8.02 -14.53
C THR A 46 -8.30 7.22 -14.99
N GLY A 47 -7.65 7.66 -16.09
CA GLY A 47 -6.43 7.02 -16.58
C GLY A 47 -5.26 7.17 -15.61
N GLY A 48 -5.11 8.34 -14.99
CA GLY A 48 -4.12 8.57 -13.94
C GLY A 48 -4.40 7.74 -12.69
N LEU A 49 -5.67 7.70 -12.24
CA LEU A 49 -6.07 6.86 -11.11
C LEU A 49 -5.76 5.38 -11.35
N ARG A 50 -6.06 4.85 -12.55
CA ARG A 50 -5.75 3.47 -12.92
C ARG A 50 -4.26 3.18 -12.84
N ALA A 51 -3.43 4.04 -13.45
CA ALA A 51 -1.99 3.84 -13.45
C ALA A 51 -1.42 3.79 -12.02
N THR A 52 -1.77 4.77 -11.18
CA THR A 52 -1.28 4.80 -9.79
C THR A 52 -1.82 3.65 -8.95
N ALA A 53 -3.06 3.21 -9.19
CA ALA A 53 -3.63 2.03 -8.54
C ALA A 53 -2.87 0.75 -8.92
N ASP A 54 -2.55 0.57 -10.21
CA ASP A 54 -1.79 -0.58 -10.69
C ASP A 54 -0.37 -0.59 -10.07
N ASP A 55 0.29 0.57 -10.02
CA ASP A 55 1.61 0.72 -9.39
C ASP A 55 1.56 0.41 -7.88
N TYR A 56 0.57 0.94 -7.17
CA TYR A 56 0.39 0.70 -5.73
C TYR A 56 0.17 -0.80 -5.42
N VAL A 57 -0.68 -1.50 -6.18
CA VAL A 57 -0.92 -2.93 -5.96
C VAL A 57 0.35 -3.75 -6.21
N SER A 58 1.15 -3.38 -7.21
CA SER A 58 2.46 -3.99 -7.45
C SER A 58 3.42 -3.78 -6.27
N ASN A 59 3.54 -2.54 -5.77
CA ASN A 59 4.40 -2.22 -4.64
C ASN A 59 3.94 -2.93 -3.36
N LEU A 60 2.63 -3.00 -3.11
CA LEU A 60 2.06 -3.72 -1.97
C LEU A 60 2.38 -5.22 -2.01
N ALA A 61 2.30 -5.85 -3.19
CA ALA A 61 2.64 -7.27 -3.34
C ALA A 61 4.13 -7.55 -3.07
N VAL A 62 5.02 -6.60 -3.42
CA VAL A 62 6.46 -6.70 -3.08
C VAL A 62 6.67 -6.49 -1.58
N ALA A 63 6.06 -5.47 -0.99
CA ALA A 63 6.13 -5.19 0.44
C ALA A 63 5.70 -6.42 1.25
N GLN A 64 4.53 -6.99 0.96
CA GLN A 64 4.02 -8.18 1.64
C GLN A 64 5.02 -9.35 1.58
N ARG A 65 5.63 -9.61 0.42
CA ARG A 65 6.61 -10.71 0.29
C ARG A 65 7.87 -10.48 1.12
N ILE A 66 8.37 -9.25 1.17
CA ILE A 66 9.57 -8.92 1.94
C ILE A 66 9.28 -9.03 3.43
N THR A 67 8.13 -8.51 3.88
CA THR A 67 7.75 -8.56 5.30
C THR A 67 7.47 -9.98 5.75
N GLU A 68 6.83 -10.82 4.94
CA GLU A 68 6.67 -12.26 5.23
C GLU A 68 8.02 -12.99 5.31
N HIS A 69 8.96 -12.68 4.41
CA HIS A 69 10.27 -13.33 4.40
C HIS A 69 11.14 -12.91 5.60
N ASP A 70 11.06 -11.65 6.03
CA ASP A 70 11.77 -11.16 7.23
C ASP A 70 11.24 -11.82 8.51
N ILE A 71 9.94 -12.16 8.57
CA ILE A 71 9.37 -12.90 9.71
C ILE A 71 9.94 -14.33 9.78
N HIS A 72 10.10 -15.01 8.64
CA HIS A 72 10.59 -16.40 8.60
C HIS A 72 12.12 -16.53 8.77
N ASN A 73 12.90 -15.49 8.44
CA ASN A 73 14.36 -15.53 8.59
C ASN A 73 14.85 -15.14 10.00
N ASN A 74 13.95 -14.75 10.89
CA ASN A 74 14.26 -14.31 12.25
C ASN A 74 13.81 -15.33 13.32
N GLU A 75 13.46 -16.56 12.91
CA GLU A 75 13.22 -17.75 13.74
C GLU A 75 14.39 -18.74 13.66
#